data_AF-A0AAU1CNW8-F1
#
_entry.id   AF-A0AAU1CNW8-F1
#
_cell.length_a   1.000
_cell.length_b   1.000
_cell.length_c   1.000
_cell.angle_alpha   90.00
_cell.angle_beta   90.00
_cell.angle_gamma   90.00
#
_symmetry.space_group_name_H-M   'P 1'
#
loop_
_entity.id
_entity.type
_entity.pdbx_description
1 polymer ?
#
loop_
_entity_poly.entity_id
_entity_poly.type
_entity_poly.pdbx_seq_one_letter_code
_entity_poly.pdbx_strand_id
1 'polypeptide(L)'
;MKIIHKTAFALAGSALLASAGAAQAAPAADGAEAKAATGQYKILKNLKYRGPGDAPLRQGYYKNGKGFGWTKINKKHAITKYGAVEFITKGPNRKHQGGKSYRQWAYAGKYKCRNGVCKLVKQYKVLAVVNEDIRHSGRDHKPKGVITAYCEGIVRCPAWVTITLNKQNQGIRAADTPNGESLLSGYKELSKSYTVKAKTAAVPTEKYQAAHKPLASPAAIR
;
A
#
# COMPACT_ATOMS: atom_id res chain seq x y z
N MET A 1 -16.17 -49.16 27.56
CA MET A 1 -15.01 -49.78 28.25
C MET A 1 -13.81 -48.89 28.01
N LYS A 2 -13.33 -48.17 29.05
CA LYS A 2 -12.03 -48.39 29.74
C LYS A 2 -10.87 -48.45 28.71
N ILE A 3 -9.82 -47.65 28.81
CA ILE A 3 -8.87 -47.63 29.93
C ILE A 3 -8.17 -46.26 30.03
N ILE A 4 -8.08 -45.78 31.28
CA ILE A 4 -7.28 -44.66 31.78
C ILE A 4 -5.85 -45.16 32.02
N HIS A 5 -4.82 -44.41 31.62
CA HIS A 5 -3.49 -44.55 32.22
C HIS A 5 -2.99 -43.19 32.70
N LYS A 6 -3.02 -43.04 34.02
CA LYS A 6 -2.23 -42.09 34.78
C LYS A 6 -0.84 -42.70 34.97
N THR A 7 0.21 -41.93 34.75
CA THR A 7 1.54 -42.29 35.25
C THR A 7 2.20 -41.04 35.77
N ALA A 8 2.25 -40.94 37.09
CA ALA A 8 3.08 -40.02 37.83
C ALA A 8 4.46 -40.67 38.00
N PHE A 9 5.52 -39.92 37.74
CA PHE A 9 6.86 -40.22 38.24
C PHE A 9 7.39 -38.96 38.89
N ALA A 10 7.50 -39.03 40.22
CA ALA A 10 8.36 -38.17 41.01
C ALA A 10 9.73 -38.87 41.11
N LEU A 11 10.81 -38.14 40.84
CA LEU A 11 12.15 -38.52 41.28
C LEU A 11 12.92 -37.26 41.66
N ALA A 12 13.46 -37.33 42.86
CA ALA A 12 14.25 -36.32 43.54
C ALA A 12 15.72 -36.37 43.10
N GLY A 13 16.43 -35.28 43.40
CA GLY A 13 17.86 -35.31 43.66
C GLY A 13 18.74 -34.87 42.49
N SER A 14 19.33 -33.68 42.62
CA SER A 14 20.78 -33.50 42.79
C SER A 14 21.14 -32.04 42.61
N ALA A 15 21.65 -31.43 43.68
CA ALA A 15 22.34 -30.16 43.64
C ALA A 15 23.68 -30.31 42.91
N LEU A 16 23.93 -29.48 41.91
CA LEU A 16 25.25 -29.28 41.31
C LEU A 16 25.57 -27.79 41.28
N LEU A 17 26.52 -27.44 42.14
CA LEU A 17 27.43 -26.30 42.18
C LEU A 17 27.39 -25.36 40.96
N ALA A 18 26.93 -24.13 41.23
CA ALA A 18 27.14 -22.97 40.40
C ALA A 18 28.65 -22.62 40.37
N SER A 19 29.33 -22.99 39.29
CA SER A 19 30.59 -22.37 38.90
C SER A 19 30.26 -21.18 37.98
N ALA A 20 30.36 -19.98 38.52
CA ALA A 20 30.32 -18.74 37.75
C ALA A 20 31.62 -18.62 36.94
N GLY A 21 31.70 -19.37 35.84
CA GLY A 21 32.66 -19.11 34.78
C GLY A 21 32.23 -17.83 34.08
N ALA A 22 33.02 -16.76 34.22
CA ALA A 22 32.89 -15.58 33.39
C ALA A 22 33.09 -16.01 31.93
N ALA A 23 31.99 -16.24 31.22
CA ALA A 23 32.02 -16.38 29.79
C ALA A 23 32.47 -15.03 29.23
N GLN A 24 33.75 -14.93 28.83
CA GLN A 24 34.17 -13.91 27.87
C GLN A 24 33.26 -14.07 26.65
N ALA A 25 32.26 -13.20 26.55
CA ALA A 25 31.51 -13.00 25.33
C ALA A 25 32.53 -12.58 24.27
N ALA A 26 32.87 -13.51 23.37
CA ALA A 26 33.61 -13.18 22.18
C ALA A 26 32.83 -12.05 21.46
N PRO A 27 33.50 -10.95 21.05
CA PRO A 27 32.83 -9.93 20.27
C PRO A 27 32.28 -10.59 19.01
N ALA A 28 30.98 -10.44 18.78
CA ALA A 28 30.34 -10.88 17.56
C ALA A 28 31.09 -10.26 16.38
N ALA A 29 31.72 -11.12 15.57
CA ALA A 29 32.48 -10.73 14.40
C ALA A 29 31.60 -9.88 13.46
N ASP A 30 32.07 -8.66 13.24
CA ASP A 30 31.92 -7.83 12.05
C ASP A 30 30.58 -7.91 11.31
N GLY A 31 29.68 -7.00 11.71
CA GLY A 31 28.61 -6.53 10.86
C GLY A 31 29.20 -5.83 9.63
N ALA A 32 29.53 -6.61 8.59
CA ALA A 32 29.88 -6.07 7.29
C ALA A 32 28.78 -5.11 6.83
N GLU A 33 29.12 -3.81 6.78
CA GLU A 33 28.18 -2.75 6.49
C GLU A 33 27.51 -3.02 5.13
N ALA A 34 26.19 -3.18 5.13
CA ALA A 34 25.46 -3.59 3.94
C ALA A 34 25.61 -2.52 2.85
N LYS A 35 26.33 -2.86 1.76
CA LYS A 35 26.56 -1.94 0.64
C LYS A 35 25.23 -1.59 -0.03
N ALA A 36 25.04 -0.31 -0.36
CA ALA A 36 23.86 0.15 -1.07
C ALA A 36 23.68 -0.59 -2.40
N ALA A 37 22.46 -1.05 -2.69
CA ALA A 37 22.16 -1.70 -3.96
C ALA A 37 22.22 -0.70 -5.11
N THR A 38 22.89 -1.08 -6.20
CA THR A 38 23.06 -0.28 -7.42
C THR A 38 22.38 -0.92 -8.63
N GLY A 39 22.30 -0.18 -9.75
CA GLY A 39 21.73 -0.64 -11.01
C GLY A 39 20.28 -1.16 -10.88
N GLN A 40 20.01 -2.34 -11.42
CA GLN A 40 18.68 -2.97 -11.37
C GLN A 40 18.19 -3.31 -9.95
N TYR A 41 19.08 -3.38 -8.97
CA TYR A 41 18.70 -3.67 -7.58
C TYR A 41 18.52 -2.40 -6.74
N LYS A 42 18.82 -1.21 -7.28
CA LYS A 42 18.61 0.07 -6.58
C LYS A 42 17.20 0.14 -6.00
N ILE A 43 17.10 0.35 -4.70
CA ILE A 43 15.82 0.58 -4.01
C ILE A 43 15.37 2.00 -4.36
N LEU A 44 14.17 2.10 -4.94
CA LEU A 44 13.53 3.37 -5.26
C LEU A 44 12.66 3.86 -4.11
N LYS A 45 12.02 2.92 -3.41
CA LYS A 45 11.17 3.21 -2.26
C LYS A 45 11.05 1.97 -1.37
N ASN A 46 10.98 2.17 -0.05
CA ASN A 46 10.49 1.15 0.89
C ASN A 46 8.98 1.34 1.04
N LEU A 47 8.21 0.34 0.65
CA LEU A 47 6.75 0.38 0.67
C LEU A 47 6.24 -0.22 1.97
N LYS A 48 5.22 0.42 2.54
CA LYS A 48 4.42 -0.22 3.60
C LYS A 48 3.91 -1.56 3.10
N TYR A 49 4.09 -2.58 3.93
CA TYR A 49 3.86 -3.95 3.57
C TYR A 49 3.14 -4.71 4.69
N ARG A 50 2.23 -5.62 4.32
CA ARG A 50 1.47 -6.43 5.27
C ARG A 50 2.29 -7.57 5.91
N GLY A 51 3.36 -8.01 5.25
CA GLY A 51 4.26 -9.03 5.81
C GLY A 51 5.30 -8.43 6.76
N PRO A 52 6.39 -9.16 7.05
CA PRO A 52 7.43 -8.67 7.94
C PRO A 52 8.18 -7.49 7.34
N GLY A 53 8.24 -6.38 8.08
CA GLY A 53 8.94 -5.15 7.69
C GLY A 53 8.36 -4.46 6.45
N ASP A 54 9.15 -3.60 5.82
CA ASP A 54 8.80 -2.93 4.57
C ASP A 54 9.21 -3.78 3.35
N ALA A 55 8.45 -3.64 2.26
CA ALA A 55 8.79 -4.25 0.98
C ALA A 55 9.58 -3.26 0.11
N PRO A 56 10.84 -3.55 -0.26
CA PRO A 56 11.58 -2.68 -1.17
C PRO A 56 11.00 -2.74 -2.58
N LEU A 57 10.72 -1.58 -3.17
CA LEU A 57 10.45 -1.43 -4.59
C LEU A 57 11.77 -1.06 -5.28
N ARG A 58 12.32 -2.02 -6.01
CA ARG A 58 13.58 -1.86 -6.73
C ARG A 58 13.36 -1.38 -8.16
N GLN A 59 14.35 -0.72 -8.75
CA GLN A 59 14.34 -0.29 -10.15
C GLN A 59 14.01 -1.45 -11.10
N GLY A 60 14.65 -2.60 -10.88
CA GLY A 60 14.49 -3.80 -11.70
C GLY A 60 14.85 -3.59 -13.17
N TYR A 61 14.35 -4.48 -14.02
CA TYR A 61 14.53 -4.41 -15.47
C TYR A 61 13.34 -5.07 -16.18
N TYR A 62 13.22 -4.82 -17.48
CA TYR A 62 12.27 -5.51 -18.33
C TYR A 62 12.80 -5.63 -19.76
N LYS A 63 13.01 -6.87 -20.22
CA LYS A 63 13.52 -7.19 -21.57
C LYS A 63 12.93 -8.53 -22.01
N ASN A 64 12.46 -8.62 -23.25
CA ASN A 64 11.96 -9.86 -23.87
C ASN A 64 10.93 -10.61 -23.01
N GLY A 65 9.94 -9.89 -22.47
CA GLY A 65 8.89 -10.49 -21.64
C GLY A 65 9.30 -10.85 -20.20
N LYS A 66 10.60 -10.82 -19.88
CA LYS A 66 11.19 -11.17 -18.59
C LYS A 66 11.63 -9.93 -17.82
N GLY A 67 11.68 -10.03 -16.50
CA GLY A 67 12.10 -8.94 -15.62
C GLY A 67 11.34 -8.87 -14.30
N PHE A 68 11.68 -7.87 -13.49
CA PHE A 68 11.08 -7.59 -12.19
C PHE A 68 11.12 -6.10 -11.85
N GLY A 69 10.50 -5.72 -10.74
CA GLY A 69 10.61 -4.40 -10.15
C GLY A 69 9.88 -3.31 -10.93
N TRP A 70 10.22 -2.06 -10.62
CA TRP A 70 9.53 -0.88 -11.13
C TRP A 70 9.53 -0.79 -12.65
N THR A 71 10.65 -1.09 -13.30
CA THR A 71 10.79 -1.02 -14.75
C THR A 71 9.77 -1.92 -15.45
N LYS A 72 9.52 -3.14 -14.93
CA LYS A 72 8.49 -4.03 -15.47
C LYS A 72 7.08 -3.51 -15.18
N ILE A 73 6.83 -3.06 -13.95
CA ILE A 73 5.54 -2.54 -13.52
C ILE A 73 5.11 -1.35 -14.40
N ASN A 74 6.03 -0.43 -14.66
CA ASN A 74 5.79 0.75 -15.48
C ASN A 74 5.70 0.38 -16.98
N LYS A 75 6.73 -0.26 -17.54
CA LYS A 75 6.81 -0.52 -18.98
C LYS A 75 5.82 -1.57 -19.47
N LYS A 76 5.64 -2.68 -18.75
CA LYS A 76 4.72 -3.76 -19.16
C LYS A 76 3.28 -3.49 -18.74
N HIS A 77 3.09 -3.06 -17.48
CA HIS A 77 1.77 -3.04 -16.86
C HIS A 77 1.12 -1.66 -16.72
N ALA A 78 1.83 -0.59 -17.10
CA ALA A 78 1.32 0.78 -17.07
C ALA A 78 0.84 1.26 -15.69
N ILE A 79 1.37 0.68 -14.61
CA ILE A 79 1.17 1.21 -13.25
C ILE A 79 2.31 2.19 -12.98
N THR A 80 1.97 3.49 -12.91
CA THR A 80 2.96 4.58 -13.00
C THR A 80 3.17 5.33 -11.69
N LYS A 81 2.47 4.98 -10.61
CA LYS A 81 2.63 5.58 -9.29
C LYS A 81 3.06 4.56 -8.23
N TYR A 82 4.10 4.87 -7.45
CA TYR A 82 4.52 4.02 -6.33
C TYR A 82 3.42 3.82 -5.30
N GLY A 83 2.64 4.87 -5.00
CA GLY A 83 1.55 4.79 -4.03
C GLY A 83 0.43 3.82 -4.46
N ALA A 84 0.26 3.57 -5.76
CA ALA A 84 -0.66 2.53 -6.23
C ALA A 84 -0.17 1.12 -5.87
N VAL A 85 1.14 0.86 -6.00
CA VAL A 85 1.75 -0.40 -5.59
C VAL A 85 1.68 -0.54 -4.06
N GLU A 86 2.02 0.54 -3.34
CA GLU A 86 1.98 0.59 -1.88
C GLU A 86 0.57 0.29 -1.33
N PHE A 87 -0.46 0.84 -1.96
CA PHE A 87 -1.85 0.57 -1.59
C PHE A 87 -2.14 -0.93 -1.62
N ILE A 88 -1.71 -1.62 -2.68
CA ILE A 88 -1.90 -3.07 -2.81
C ILE A 88 -1.08 -3.80 -1.74
N THR A 89 0.21 -3.44 -1.58
CA THR A 89 1.16 -4.17 -0.72
C THR A 89 0.92 -4.00 0.78
N LYS A 90 0.28 -2.90 1.19
CA LYS A 90 -0.11 -2.65 2.58
C LYS A 90 -1.48 -3.25 2.94
N GLY A 91 -2.21 -3.73 1.93
CA GLY A 91 -3.55 -4.27 2.10
C GLY A 91 -3.59 -5.55 2.94
N PRO A 92 -4.76 -5.89 3.50
CA PRO A 92 -4.92 -7.12 4.29
C PRO A 92 -4.88 -8.39 3.44
N ASN A 93 -5.08 -8.27 2.13
CA ASN A 93 -5.13 -9.40 1.21
C ASN A 93 -3.73 -9.94 0.91
N ARG A 94 -3.38 -11.08 1.49
CA ARG A 94 -2.09 -11.74 1.28
C ARG A 94 -2.29 -13.24 1.16
N LYS A 95 -1.77 -13.84 0.08
CA LYS A 95 -1.79 -15.29 -0.16
C LYS A 95 -0.39 -15.75 -0.57
N HIS A 96 0.08 -16.83 0.03
CA HIS A 96 1.33 -17.49 -0.36
C HIS A 96 1.21 -18.03 -1.80
N GLN A 97 2.25 -17.88 -2.60
CA GLN A 97 2.28 -18.29 -4.02
C GLN A 97 3.50 -19.17 -4.35
N GLY A 98 4.17 -19.73 -3.34
CA GLY A 98 5.35 -20.57 -3.51
C GLY A 98 6.66 -19.89 -3.07
N GLY A 99 7.57 -20.69 -2.52
CA GLY A 99 8.83 -20.22 -1.94
C GLY A 99 8.58 -19.13 -0.89
N LYS A 100 9.31 -18.01 -0.98
CA LYS A 100 9.10 -16.81 -0.16
C LYS A 100 8.28 -15.73 -0.89
N SER A 101 7.43 -16.11 -1.85
CA SER A 101 6.64 -15.17 -2.64
C SER A 101 5.19 -15.12 -2.17
N TYR A 102 4.67 -13.91 -2.07
CA TYR A 102 3.29 -13.63 -1.66
C TYR A 102 2.61 -12.76 -2.70
N ARG A 103 1.37 -13.15 -3.02
CA ARG A 103 0.45 -12.40 -3.86
C ARG A 103 -0.47 -11.57 -2.99
N GLN A 104 -0.64 -10.31 -3.36
CA GLN A 104 -1.57 -9.39 -2.74
C GLN A 104 -2.45 -8.76 -3.80
N TRP A 105 -3.63 -8.27 -3.41
CA TRP A 105 -4.55 -7.67 -4.36
C TRP A 105 -5.42 -6.59 -3.75
N ALA A 106 -5.85 -5.67 -4.61
CA ALA A 106 -6.87 -4.68 -4.34
C ALA A 106 -7.74 -4.51 -5.59
N TYR A 107 -8.79 -3.71 -5.49
CA TYR A 107 -9.71 -3.41 -6.57
C TYR A 107 -9.70 -1.92 -6.87
N ALA A 108 -9.74 -1.57 -8.15
CA ALA A 108 -9.96 -0.21 -8.63
C ALA A 108 -11.22 -0.20 -9.49
N GLY A 109 -12.17 0.65 -9.15
CA GLY A 109 -13.46 0.81 -9.80
C GLY A 109 -13.65 2.18 -10.40
N LYS A 110 -14.33 2.21 -11.54
CA LYS A 110 -14.82 3.40 -12.23
C LYS A 110 -16.34 3.40 -12.20
N TYR A 111 -16.91 4.48 -11.71
CA TYR A 111 -18.35 4.67 -11.54
C TYR A 111 -18.85 5.80 -12.44
N LYS A 112 -20.10 5.67 -12.88
CA LYS A 112 -20.86 6.76 -13.52
C LYS A 112 -22.01 7.14 -12.59
N CYS A 113 -22.03 8.40 -12.18
CA CYS A 113 -23.01 8.95 -11.26
C CYS A 113 -24.05 9.75 -12.02
N ARG A 114 -25.32 9.54 -11.67
CA ARG A 114 -26.47 10.31 -12.18
C ARG A 114 -27.47 10.48 -11.05
N ASN A 115 -27.87 11.71 -10.78
CA ASN A 115 -28.83 12.05 -9.73
C ASN A 115 -28.42 11.47 -8.36
N GLY A 116 -27.13 11.54 -8.03
CA GLY A 116 -26.60 11.04 -6.75
C GLY A 116 -26.46 9.52 -6.65
N VAL A 117 -26.85 8.75 -7.67
CA VAL A 117 -26.65 7.30 -7.73
C VAL A 117 -25.47 6.98 -8.63
N CYS A 118 -24.43 6.37 -8.08
CA CYS A 118 -23.24 5.95 -8.80
C CYS A 118 -23.32 4.46 -9.12
N LYS A 119 -23.23 4.11 -10.41
CA LYS A 119 -23.21 2.72 -10.88
C LYS A 119 -21.81 2.32 -11.32
N LEU A 120 -21.35 1.14 -10.91
CA LEU A 120 -20.05 0.59 -11.29
C LEU A 120 -20.07 0.27 -12.79
N VAL A 121 -19.18 0.93 -13.55
CA VAL A 121 -19.04 0.73 -15.00
C VAL A 121 -17.91 -0.25 -15.30
N LYS A 122 -16.81 -0.16 -14.55
CA LYS A 122 -15.64 -1.01 -14.76
C LYS A 122 -14.92 -1.25 -13.45
N GLN A 123 -14.42 -2.46 -13.24
CA GLN A 123 -13.54 -2.80 -12.14
C GLN A 123 -12.35 -3.60 -12.65
N TYR A 124 -11.19 -3.37 -12.05
CA TYR A 124 -10.01 -4.23 -12.18
C TYR A 124 -9.55 -4.71 -10.81
N LYS A 125 -9.31 -6.02 -10.70
CA LYS A 125 -8.48 -6.58 -9.64
C LYS A 125 -7.03 -6.34 -10.00
N VAL A 126 -6.30 -5.67 -9.12
CA VAL A 126 -4.90 -5.33 -9.32
C VAL A 126 -4.08 -6.12 -8.33
N LEU A 127 -3.14 -6.91 -8.84
CA LEU A 127 -2.29 -7.80 -8.06
C LEU A 127 -0.90 -7.21 -7.91
N ALA A 128 -0.27 -7.44 -6.76
CA ALA A 128 1.15 -7.25 -6.55
C ALA A 128 1.77 -8.56 -6.06
N VAL A 129 2.96 -8.89 -6.55
CA VAL A 129 3.74 -10.04 -6.08
C VAL A 129 4.97 -9.51 -5.38
N VAL A 130 5.14 -9.89 -4.12
CA VAL A 130 6.29 -9.53 -3.28
C VAL A 130 7.06 -10.79 -2.94
N ASN A 131 8.39 -10.74 -3.04
CA ASN A 131 9.27 -11.82 -2.66
C ASN A 131 10.09 -11.39 -1.43
N GLU A 132 9.95 -12.15 -0.35
CA GLU A 132 10.56 -11.88 0.95
C GLU A 132 11.96 -12.50 1.09
N ASP A 133 12.53 -13.05 0.01
CA ASP A 133 13.85 -13.67 0.07
C ASP A 133 14.97 -12.64 0.03
N ILE A 134 15.84 -12.70 1.04
CA ILE A 134 17.05 -11.88 1.15
C ILE A 134 18.18 -12.37 0.26
N ARG A 135 18.17 -13.65 -0.17
CA ARG A 135 19.25 -14.22 -1.00
C ARG A 135 19.32 -13.61 -2.39
N HIS A 136 18.27 -12.91 -2.81
CA HIS A 136 18.12 -12.36 -4.15
C HIS A 136 18.09 -10.82 -4.16
N SER A 137 18.72 -10.20 -3.16
CA SER A 137 18.53 -8.79 -2.79
C SER A 137 19.49 -7.80 -3.43
N GLY A 138 20.45 -8.26 -4.23
CA GLY A 138 21.65 -7.44 -4.43
C GLY A 138 22.48 -7.44 -3.15
N ARG A 139 23.56 -6.66 -3.09
CA ARG A 139 24.52 -6.73 -1.98
C ARG A 139 24.03 -6.07 -0.67
N ASP A 140 22.73 -5.77 -0.56
CA ASP A 140 22.14 -4.95 0.51
C ASP A 140 21.43 -5.76 1.62
N HIS A 141 21.40 -7.09 1.51
CA HIS A 141 20.79 -8.00 2.50
C HIS A 141 19.30 -7.74 2.82
N LYS A 142 18.59 -6.96 2.00
CA LYS A 142 17.14 -6.69 2.18
C LYS A 142 16.30 -7.72 1.43
N PRO A 143 14.97 -7.79 1.54
CA PRO A 143 14.21 -8.67 0.65
C PRO A 143 14.39 -8.29 -0.84
N LYS A 144 14.17 -9.24 -1.76
CA LYS A 144 14.05 -8.92 -3.20
C LYS A 144 12.93 -7.90 -3.44
N GLY A 145 11.85 -8.00 -2.67
CA GLY A 145 10.78 -7.01 -2.62
C GLY A 145 9.75 -7.17 -3.72
N VAL A 146 9.20 -6.06 -4.22
CA VAL A 146 8.14 -6.10 -5.23
C VAL A 146 8.68 -6.63 -6.57
N ILE A 147 8.17 -7.77 -7.00
CA ILE A 147 8.53 -8.42 -8.26
C ILE A 147 7.75 -7.83 -9.42
N THR A 148 6.44 -7.64 -9.25
CA THR A 148 5.56 -7.10 -10.29
C THR A 148 4.24 -6.65 -9.67
N ALA A 149 3.52 -5.79 -10.38
CA ALA A 149 2.15 -5.41 -10.12
C ALA A 149 1.42 -5.27 -11.46
N TYR A 150 0.17 -5.73 -11.56
CA TYR A 150 -0.57 -5.79 -12.81
C TYR A 150 -2.08 -5.91 -12.60
N CYS A 151 -2.86 -5.58 -13.63
CA CYS A 151 -4.31 -5.78 -13.65
C CYS A 151 -4.63 -7.19 -14.14
N GLU A 152 -5.54 -7.88 -13.47
CA GLU A 152 -6.03 -9.19 -13.92
C GLU A 152 -6.76 -9.07 -15.26
N GLY A 153 -6.51 -10.02 -16.17
CA GLY A 153 -7.18 -10.09 -17.48
C GLY A 153 -6.65 -9.15 -18.56
N ILE A 154 -5.76 -8.20 -18.25
CA ILE A 154 -5.19 -7.29 -19.25
C ILE A 154 -3.70 -7.03 -19.01
N VAL A 155 -2.94 -6.78 -20.09
CA VAL A 155 -1.49 -6.55 -19.97
C VAL A 155 -1.19 -5.16 -19.41
N ARG A 156 -1.79 -4.11 -19.98
CA ARG A 156 -1.61 -2.70 -19.58
C ARG A 156 -2.83 -2.20 -18.83
N CYS A 157 -2.63 -1.80 -17.57
CA CYS A 157 -3.69 -1.17 -16.79
C CYS A 157 -4.07 0.20 -17.39
N PRO A 158 -5.37 0.55 -17.44
CA PRO A 158 -5.79 1.91 -17.75
C PRO A 158 -5.21 2.92 -16.76
N ALA A 159 -4.89 4.13 -17.23
CA ALA A 159 -4.28 5.17 -16.41
C ALA A 159 -5.12 5.52 -15.16
N TRP A 160 -6.45 5.47 -15.26
CA TRP A 160 -7.32 5.74 -14.12
C TRP A 160 -7.09 4.76 -12.96
N VAL A 161 -6.72 3.50 -13.22
CA VAL A 161 -6.48 2.49 -12.18
C VAL A 161 -5.34 2.92 -11.26
N THR A 162 -4.20 3.33 -11.83
CA THR A 162 -3.05 3.78 -11.03
C THR A 162 -3.33 5.09 -10.31
N ILE A 163 -4.17 5.97 -10.86
CA ILE A 163 -4.57 7.22 -10.21
C ILE A 163 -5.47 6.91 -9.01
N THR A 164 -6.48 6.06 -9.18
CA THR A 164 -7.44 5.68 -8.13
C THR A 164 -6.73 5.09 -6.92
N LEU A 165 -5.88 4.08 -7.14
CA LEU A 165 -5.16 3.41 -6.06
C LEU A 165 -4.19 4.36 -5.34
N ASN A 166 -3.50 5.24 -6.09
CA ASN A 166 -2.58 6.21 -5.49
C ASN A 166 -3.31 7.24 -4.63
N LYS A 167 -4.43 7.81 -5.12
CA LYS A 167 -5.24 8.77 -4.36
C LYS A 167 -5.77 8.14 -3.07
N GLN A 168 -6.28 6.91 -3.16
CA GLN A 168 -6.73 6.18 -1.97
C GLN A 168 -5.57 5.89 -1.00
N ASN A 169 -4.36 5.61 -1.51
CA ASN A 169 -3.18 5.44 -0.66
C ASN A 169 -2.88 6.69 0.17
N GLN A 170 -3.13 7.87 -0.41
CA GLN A 170 -2.93 9.18 0.19
C GLN A 170 -4.12 9.62 1.08
N GLY A 171 -5.16 8.80 1.21
CA GLY A 171 -6.39 9.18 1.93
C GLY A 171 -7.26 10.18 1.17
N ILE A 172 -6.93 10.50 -0.08
CA ILE A 172 -7.70 11.40 -0.92
C ILE A 172 -8.86 10.60 -1.52
N ARG A 173 -10.07 10.88 -1.04
CA ARG A 173 -11.29 10.35 -1.67
C ARG A 173 -11.45 10.99 -3.04
N ALA A 174 -11.86 10.22 -4.06
CA ALA A 174 -12.29 10.82 -5.31
C ALA A 174 -13.48 11.75 -5.02
N ALA A 175 -13.51 12.91 -5.67
CA ALA A 175 -14.64 13.81 -5.55
C ALA A 175 -15.88 13.10 -6.11
N ASP A 176 -16.85 12.84 -5.25
CA ASP A 176 -18.14 12.32 -5.67
C ASP A 176 -18.93 13.47 -6.29
N THR A 177 -19.01 13.47 -7.62
CA THR A 177 -19.83 14.45 -8.34
C THR A 177 -21.20 13.82 -8.61
N PRO A 178 -22.32 14.46 -8.21
CA PRO A 178 -23.67 13.89 -8.38
C PRO A 178 -24.02 13.48 -9.82
N ASN A 179 -23.36 14.12 -10.81
CA ASN A 179 -23.55 13.91 -12.24
C ASN A 179 -22.21 13.75 -12.99
N GLY A 180 -21.29 12.93 -12.48
CA GLY A 180 -19.99 12.70 -13.13
C GLY A 180 -19.39 11.32 -12.90
N GLU A 181 -18.09 11.20 -13.20
CA GLU A 181 -17.34 9.97 -12.95
C GLU A 181 -16.78 9.98 -11.53
N SER A 182 -16.90 8.86 -10.82
CA SER A 182 -16.23 8.65 -9.53
C SER A 182 -15.30 7.44 -9.61
N LEU A 183 -14.21 7.49 -8.84
CA LEU A 183 -13.16 6.49 -8.84
C LEU A 183 -12.97 5.97 -7.41
N LEU A 184 -13.27 4.70 -7.18
CA LEU A 184 -13.14 4.09 -5.87
C LEU A 184 -12.15 2.94 -5.90
N SER A 185 -11.53 2.66 -4.77
CA SER A 185 -10.74 1.45 -4.58
C SER A 185 -10.97 0.84 -3.21
N GLY A 186 -10.61 -0.43 -3.10
CA GLY A 186 -10.81 -1.18 -1.87
C GLY A 186 -10.08 -2.52 -1.90
N TYR A 187 -10.06 -3.18 -0.74
CA TYR A 187 -9.49 -4.52 -0.59
C TYR A 187 -10.55 -5.61 -0.78
N LYS A 188 -11.80 -5.24 -0.98
CA LYS A 188 -12.88 -6.13 -1.40
C LYS A 188 -13.39 -5.68 -2.75
N GLU A 189 -14.10 -6.58 -3.44
CA GLU A 189 -14.84 -6.20 -4.63
C GLU A 189 -15.78 -5.04 -4.30
N LEU A 190 -15.89 -4.11 -5.24
CA LEU A 190 -16.65 -2.89 -5.03
C LEU A 190 -18.12 -3.15 -5.33
N SER A 191 -19.01 -2.45 -4.63
CA SER A 191 -20.44 -2.60 -4.82
C SER A 191 -20.86 -2.18 -6.23
N LYS A 192 -21.88 -2.86 -6.79
CA LYS A 192 -22.43 -2.54 -8.12
C LYS A 192 -22.97 -1.10 -8.19
N SER A 193 -23.39 -0.55 -7.06
CA SER A 193 -23.79 0.85 -6.94
C SER A 193 -23.61 1.38 -5.53
N TYR A 194 -23.60 2.70 -5.40
CA TYR A 194 -23.72 3.40 -4.12
C TYR A 194 -24.39 4.76 -4.33
N THR A 195 -24.91 5.34 -3.25
CA THR A 195 -25.51 6.68 -3.25
C THR A 195 -24.54 7.68 -2.66
N VAL A 196 -24.32 8.79 -3.34
CA VAL A 196 -23.58 9.93 -2.83
C VAL A 196 -24.50 10.67 -1.88
N LYS A 197 -24.16 10.71 -0.59
CA LYS A 197 -24.78 11.68 0.32
C LYS A 197 -24.26 13.04 -0.11
N ALA A 198 -25.15 13.90 -0.60
CA ALA A 198 -24.80 15.29 -0.79
C ALA A 198 -24.25 15.82 0.54
N LYS A 199 -22.99 16.22 0.57
CA LYS A 199 -22.58 17.18 1.60
C LYS A 199 -23.37 18.42 1.26
N THR A 200 -24.38 18.74 2.06
CA THR A 200 -24.85 20.12 2.16
C THR A 200 -23.60 20.92 2.49
N ALA A 201 -23.04 21.59 1.49
CA ALA A 201 -22.13 22.67 1.77
C ALA A 201 -22.97 23.65 2.58
N ALA A 202 -22.71 23.76 3.88
CA ALA A 202 -23.13 24.94 4.59
C ALA A 202 -22.50 26.08 3.79
N VAL A 203 -23.33 26.85 3.08
CA VAL A 203 -22.91 28.13 2.53
C VAL A 203 -22.39 28.89 3.74
N PRO A 204 -21.09 29.22 3.83
CA PRO A 204 -20.66 30.14 4.86
C PRO A 204 -21.46 31.41 4.59
N THR A 205 -22.38 31.73 5.48
CA THR A 205 -22.96 33.07 5.58
C THR A 205 -21.82 33.97 6.07
N GLU A 206 -20.86 34.26 5.20
CA GLU A 206 -20.06 35.46 5.33
C GLU A 206 -21.06 36.61 5.29
N LYS A 207 -21.35 37.13 6.48
CA LYS A 207 -21.99 38.43 6.64
C LYS A 207 -21.15 39.41 5.83
N TYR A 208 -21.63 39.78 4.65
CA TYR A 208 -21.22 40.99 3.97
C TYR A 208 -21.59 42.14 4.91
N GLN A 209 -20.70 42.50 5.83
CA GLN A 209 -20.72 43.82 6.42
C GLN A 209 -20.19 44.77 5.35
N ALA A 210 -21.09 45.19 4.46
CA ALA A 210 -20.85 46.36 3.63
C ALA A 210 -20.68 47.54 4.59
N ALA A 211 -19.42 47.93 4.81
CA ALA A 211 -19.09 49.21 5.39
C ALA A 211 -19.54 50.30 4.41
N HIS A 212 -20.80 50.70 4.48
CA HIS A 212 -21.23 51.97 3.91
C HIS A 212 -20.49 53.08 4.68
N LYS A 213 -19.42 53.59 4.06
CA LYS A 213 -18.83 54.86 4.44
C LYS A 213 -19.82 55.95 3.99
N PRO A 214 -20.48 56.71 4.88
CA PRO A 214 -21.30 57.83 4.45
C PRO A 214 -20.40 58.87 3.77
N LEU A 215 -20.80 59.30 2.57
CA LEU A 215 -20.20 60.44 1.90
C LEU A 215 -20.39 61.67 2.78
N ALA A 216 -19.30 62.40 3.04
CA ALA A 216 -19.34 63.64 3.80
C ALA A 216 -20.24 64.67 3.10
N SER A 217 -21.19 65.23 3.85
CA SER A 217 -22.01 66.36 3.40
C SER A 217 -21.13 67.54 2.98
N PRO A 218 -21.47 68.24 1.87
CA PRO A 218 -20.82 69.48 1.52
C PRO A 218 -21.19 70.57 2.54
N ALA A 219 -20.17 71.19 3.12
CA ALA A 219 -20.30 72.38 3.93
C ALA A 219 -20.78 73.55 3.06
N ALA A 220 -21.78 74.27 3.56
CA ALA A 220 -22.30 75.49 2.98
C ALA A 220 -21.19 76.57 2.93
N ILE A 221 -20.99 77.15 1.75
CA ILE A 221 -20.28 78.43 1.59
C ILE A 221 -21.36 79.51 1.47
N ARG A 222 -21.14 80.57 2.24
CA ARG A 222 -21.98 81.75 2.43
C ARG A 222 -22.23 82.54 1.16
#